data_AF-A0A496YYC5-F1
#
_entry.id   AF-A0A496YYC5-F1
#
_cell.length_a   1.000
_cell.length_b   1.000
_cell.length_c   1.000
_cell.angle_alpha   90.00
_cell.angle_beta   90.00
_cell.angle_gamma   90.00
#
_symmetry.space_group_name_H-M   'P 1'
#
loop_
_entity.id
_entity.type
_entity.pdbx_description
1 polymer ?
#
loop_
_entity_poly.entity_id
_entity_poly.type
_entity_poly.pdbx_seq_one_letter_code
_entity_poly.pdbx_strand_id
1 'polypeptide(L)'
;MAKYLYDIILALGYAKNHEASLDKLSKLIGISKVRLMSYIELFVNNKFKRLCLFEKVIKYGPKIPIIPFVKRKKIYYRLTEQGIKELNRLYEYRRYNRNIYLKLLFRVTFSLSKSEVYKKLIGLIVTGIITSITLSVVLGSLWIIAAWLCIVQVLSALALISEYVG
;
A
#
# COMPACT_ATOMS: atom_id res chain seq x y z
N MET A 1 -9.69 16.29 -10.71
CA MET A 1 -10.18 14.92 -11.04
C MET A 1 -9.06 14.04 -11.60
N ALA A 2 -8.34 14.47 -12.65
CA ALA A 2 -7.24 13.70 -13.26
C ALA A 2 -6.13 13.32 -12.27
N LYS A 3 -5.73 14.22 -11.36
CA LYS A 3 -4.74 13.94 -10.31
C LYS A 3 -5.17 12.79 -9.39
N TYR A 4 -6.42 12.79 -8.92
CA TYR A 4 -6.92 11.71 -8.06
C TYR A 4 -6.95 10.37 -8.79
N LEU A 5 -7.35 10.36 -10.07
CA LEU A 5 -7.33 9.14 -10.88
C LEU A 5 -5.90 8.60 -11.04
N TYR A 6 -4.94 9.48 -11.31
CA TYR A 6 -3.51 9.15 -11.36
C TYR A 6 -3.04 8.53 -10.04
N ASP A 7 -3.30 9.19 -8.90
CA ASP A 7 -2.90 8.72 -7.58
C ASP A 7 -3.53 7.36 -7.23
N ILE A 8 -4.80 7.13 -7.61
CA ILE A 8 -5.50 5.85 -7.40
C ILE A 8 -4.84 4.73 -8.22
N ILE A 9 -4.57 4.98 -9.51
CA ILE A 9 -3.93 3.99 -10.39
C ILE A 9 -2.55 3.65 -9.85
N LEU A 10 -1.78 4.66 -9.46
CA LEU A 10 -0.43 4.48 -8.90
C LEU A 10 -0.47 3.71 -7.58
N ALA A 11 -1.37 4.07 -6.66
CA ALA A 11 -1.58 3.37 -5.39
C ALA A 11 -1.92 1.88 -5.58
N LEU A 12 -2.85 1.59 -6.50
CA LEU A 12 -3.20 0.22 -6.85
C LEU A 12 -2.03 -0.49 -7.56
N GLY A 13 -1.24 0.23 -8.36
CA GLY A 13 -0.04 -0.30 -8.99
C GLY A 13 0.98 -0.88 -8.01
N TYR A 14 1.15 -0.25 -6.84
CA TYR A 14 2.04 -0.72 -5.77
C TYR A 14 1.37 -1.68 -4.77
N ALA A 15 0.03 -1.77 -4.78
CA ALA A 15 -0.71 -2.68 -3.94
C ALA A 15 -0.41 -4.16 -4.26
N LYS A 16 -0.50 -5.03 -3.26
CA LYS A 16 -0.49 -6.49 -3.51
C LYS A 16 -1.68 -6.86 -4.40
N ASN A 17 -1.43 -7.63 -5.46
CA ASN A 17 -2.42 -8.07 -6.45
C ASN A 17 -3.16 -6.93 -7.20
N HIS A 18 -2.58 -5.73 -7.20
CA HIS A 18 -3.21 -4.50 -7.69
C HIS A 18 -4.56 -4.17 -7.06
N GLU A 19 -4.72 -4.53 -5.79
CA GLU A 19 -5.98 -4.44 -5.07
C GLU A 19 -5.79 -3.73 -3.72
N ALA A 20 -6.66 -2.76 -3.43
CA ALA A 20 -6.69 -2.08 -2.13
C ALA A 20 -8.12 -1.81 -1.67
N SER A 21 -8.31 -1.78 -0.35
CA SER A 21 -9.60 -1.42 0.23
C SER A 21 -9.87 0.08 0.06
N LEU A 22 -11.14 0.45 -0.06
CA LEU A 22 -11.55 1.86 -0.13
C LEU A 22 -11.02 2.68 1.06
N ASP A 23 -10.96 2.08 2.25
CA ASP A 23 -10.40 2.74 3.46
C ASP A 23 -8.90 3.04 3.33
N LYS A 24 -8.12 2.10 2.79
CA LYS A 24 -6.67 2.31 2.58
C LYS A 24 -6.42 3.37 1.52
N LEU A 25 -7.15 3.30 0.41
CA LEU A 25 -7.04 4.29 -0.66
C LEU A 25 -7.46 5.68 -0.18
N SER A 26 -8.54 5.80 0.59
CA SER A 26 -9.01 7.11 1.07
C SER A 26 -8.00 7.77 2.01
N LYS A 27 -7.38 6.98 2.89
CA LYS A 27 -6.31 7.45 3.80
C LYS A 27 -5.05 7.85 3.03
N LEU A 28 -4.67 7.08 2.01
CA LEU A 28 -3.47 7.36 1.22
C LEU A 28 -3.63 8.64 0.38
N ILE A 29 -4.80 8.81 -0.25
CA ILE A 29 -5.08 9.93 -1.15
C ILE A 29 -5.49 11.19 -0.37
N GLY A 30 -5.92 11.03 0.89
CA GLY A 30 -6.32 12.15 1.75
C GLY A 30 -7.73 12.70 1.44
N ILE A 31 -8.62 11.87 0.89
CA ILE A 31 -10.00 12.26 0.59
C ILE A 31 -11.03 11.36 1.28
N SER A 32 -12.26 11.84 1.43
CA SER A 32 -13.32 11.05 2.05
C SER A 32 -13.68 9.82 1.21
N LYS A 33 -14.09 8.74 1.88
CA LYS A 33 -14.47 7.47 1.23
C LYS A 33 -15.57 7.67 0.19
N VAL A 34 -16.54 8.52 0.49
CA VAL A 34 -17.69 8.80 -0.40
C VAL A 34 -17.22 9.48 -1.69
N ARG A 35 -16.35 10.51 -1.59
CA ARG A 35 -15.78 11.17 -2.79
C ARG A 35 -14.88 10.24 -3.59
N LEU A 36 -14.07 9.43 -2.89
CA LEU A 36 -13.21 8.46 -3.57
C LEU A 36 -14.03 7.42 -4.32
N MET A 37 -15.11 6.92 -3.70
CA MET A 37 -16.02 5.96 -4.31
C MET A 37 -16.69 6.55 -5.54
N SER A 38 -17.22 7.78 -5.48
CA SER A 38 -17.83 8.40 -6.66
C SER A 38 -16.84 8.59 -7.81
N TYR A 39 -15.57 8.91 -7.54
CA TYR A 39 -14.55 8.98 -8.59
C TYR A 39 -14.20 7.63 -9.18
N ILE A 40 -14.04 6.59 -8.37
CA ILE A 40 -13.71 5.25 -8.85
C ILE A 40 -14.89 4.67 -9.65
N GLU A 41 -16.12 4.84 -9.16
CA GLU A 41 -17.31 4.25 -9.78
C GLU A 41 -17.59 4.78 -11.20
N LEU A 42 -17.11 5.98 -11.56
CA LEU A 42 -17.17 6.48 -12.94
C LEU A 42 -16.37 5.61 -13.94
N PHE A 43 -15.38 4.86 -13.45
CA PHE A 43 -14.51 3.99 -14.24
C PHE A 43 -14.67 2.50 -13.91
N VAL A 44 -15.67 2.15 -13.10
CA VAL A 44 -16.07 0.76 -12.78
C VAL A 44 -17.27 0.38 -13.65
N ASN A 45 -17.16 -0.70 -14.43
CA ASN A 45 -18.26 -1.27 -15.21
C ASN A 45 -19.04 -0.26 -16.07
N ASN A 46 -18.31 0.61 -16.77
CA ASN A 46 -18.92 1.57 -17.68
C ASN A 46 -19.35 0.83 -18.97
N LYS A 47 -20.64 0.42 -19.06
CA LYS A 47 -21.23 -0.31 -20.21
C LYS A 47 -21.01 0.38 -21.56
N PHE A 48 -20.74 1.68 -21.57
CA PHE A 48 -20.68 2.51 -22.78
C PHE A 48 -19.27 2.97 -23.18
N LYS A 49 -18.21 2.68 -22.41
CA LYS A 49 -16.87 3.21 -22.72
C LYS A 49 -15.78 2.16 -22.53
N ARG A 50 -14.90 2.10 -23.53
CA ARG A 50 -13.60 1.39 -23.59
C ARG A 50 -12.62 1.82 -22.48
N LEU A 51 -13.06 2.15 -21.27
CA LEU A 51 -12.24 2.68 -20.18
C LEU A 51 -12.67 2.05 -18.85
N CYS A 52 -12.76 0.72 -18.83
CA CYS A 52 -13.00 -0.03 -17.60
C CYS A 52 -11.66 -0.19 -16.88
N LEU A 53 -11.27 0.79 -16.07
CA LEU A 53 -9.95 0.83 -15.41
C LEU A 53 -9.95 0.08 -14.07
N PHE A 54 -11.10 0.01 -13.41
CA PHE A 54 -11.22 -0.59 -12.09
C PHE A 54 -12.32 -1.65 -12.05
N GLU A 55 -12.09 -2.67 -11.23
CA GLU A 55 -13.04 -3.71 -10.89
C GLU A 55 -13.35 -3.62 -9.39
N LYS A 56 -14.65 -3.68 -9.06
CA LYS A 56 -15.11 -3.68 -7.66
C LYS A 56 -15.12 -5.10 -7.13
N VAL A 57 -14.23 -5.39 -6.18
CA VAL A 57 -14.12 -6.70 -5.54
C VAL A 57 -14.70 -6.60 -4.14
N ILE A 58 -15.72 -7.40 -3.85
CA ILE A 58 -16.31 -7.46 -2.51
C ILE A 58 -15.65 -8.63 -1.77
N LYS A 59 -14.95 -8.33 -0.67
CA LYS A 59 -14.39 -9.35 0.21
C LYS A 59 -15.06 -9.33 1.56
N TYR A 60 -15.40 -10.51 2.05
CA TYR A 60 -15.93 -10.71 3.38
C TYR A 60 -14.76 -10.99 4.33
N GLY A 61 -14.68 -10.24 5.43
CA GLY A 61 -13.68 -10.49 6.45
C GLY A 61 -13.84 -11.88 7.09
N PRO A 62 -12.78 -12.42 7.72
CA PRO A 62 -12.88 -13.67 8.47
C PRO A 62 -13.95 -13.54 9.56
N LYS A 63 -14.68 -14.64 9.81
CA LYS A 63 -15.64 -14.70 10.93
C LYS A 63 -14.87 -14.44 12.22
N ILE A 64 -15.22 -13.37 12.92
CA ILE A 64 -14.79 -13.19 14.30
C ILE A 64 -15.73 -14.07 15.13
N PRO A 65 -15.24 -15.09 15.85
CA PRO A 65 -16.10 -16.08 16.53
C PRO A 65 -16.96 -15.47 17.65
N ILE A 66 -16.66 -14.24 18.08
CA ILE A 66 -17.24 -13.61 19.27
C ILE A 66 -18.53 -12.82 18.96
N ILE A 67 -18.84 -12.50 17.69
CA ILE A 67 -20.01 -11.68 17.33
C ILE A 67 -20.82 -12.39 16.23
N PRO A 68 -22.04 -12.91 16.50
CA PRO A 68 -22.69 -13.88 15.61
C PRO A 68 -23.13 -13.36 14.25
N PHE A 69 -23.20 -12.04 13.99
CA PHE A 69 -24.04 -11.59 12.86
C PHE A 69 -23.56 -10.41 12.00
N VAL A 70 -22.31 -9.95 12.11
CA VAL A 70 -21.84 -8.85 11.26
C VAL A 70 -20.65 -9.28 10.41
N LYS A 71 -20.94 -9.90 9.26
CA LYS A 71 -19.97 -9.98 8.16
C LYS A 71 -19.64 -8.56 7.72
N ARG A 72 -18.52 -8.00 8.19
CA ARG A 72 -18.06 -6.69 7.72
C ARG A 72 -17.68 -6.80 6.24
N LYS A 73 -18.61 -6.42 5.37
CA LYS A 73 -18.40 -6.28 3.93
C LYS A 73 -17.34 -5.21 3.72
N LYS A 74 -16.17 -5.59 3.21
CA LYS A 74 -15.12 -4.65 2.82
C LYS A 74 -15.11 -4.51 1.31
N ILE A 75 -15.23 -3.28 0.84
CA ILE A 75 -15.14 -2.95 -0.58
C ILE A 75 -13.68 -2.78 -0.93
N TYR A 76 -13.23 -3.56 -1.90
CA TYR A 76 -11.93 -3.47 -2.53
C TYR A 76 -12.11 -3.02 -3.97
N TYR A 77 -11.10 -2.33 -4.46
CA TYR A 77 -10.98 -1.99 -5.87
C TYR A 77 -9.69 -2.59 -6.40
N ARG A 78 -9.76 -3.13 -7.62
CA ARG A 78 -8.65 -3.74 -8.34
C ARG A 78 -8.47 -3.06 -9.68
N LEU A 79 -7.23 -2.95 -10.16
CA LEU A 79 -7.00 -2.58 -11.56
C LEU A 79 -7.40 -3.74 -12.49
N THR A 80 -8.15 -3.43 -13.55
CA THR A 80 -8.40 -4.34 -14.67
C THR A 80 -7.16 -4.46 -15.55
N GLU A 81 -7.18 -5.36 -16.54
CA GLU A 81 -6.12 -5.41 -17.56
C GLU A 81 -5.90 -4.07 -18.26
N GLN A 82 -6.98 -3.33 -18.52
CA GLN A 82 -6.88 -2.01 -19.13
C GLN A 82 -6.28 -0.98 -18.17
N GLY A 83 -6.69 -1.00 -16.89
CA GLY A 83 -6.07 -0.18 -15.86
C GLY A 83 -4.57 -0.45 -15.72
N ILE A 84 -4.15 -1.71 -15.86
CA ILE A 84 -2.74 -2.11 -15.85
C ILE A 84 -2.00 -1.57 -17.09
N LYS A 85 -2.63 -1.58 -18.28
CA LYS A 85 -2.04 -0.97 -19.49
C LYS A 85 -1.77 0.52 -19.30
N GLU A 86 -2.71 1.26 -18.71
CA GLU A 86 -2.51 2.68 -18.41
C GLU A 86 -1.47 2.91 -17.30
N LEU A 87 -1.47 2.08 -16.25
CA LEU A 87 -0.44 2.10 -15.21
C LEU A 87 0.97 1.95 -15.81
N ASN A 88 1.16 1.00 -16.73
CA ASN A 88 2.44 0.76 -17.39
C ASN A 88 2.91 1.92 -18.28
N ARG A 89 2.03 2.86 -18.64
CA ARG A 89 2.41 4.08 -19.37
C ARG A 89 2.94 5.16 -18.44
N LEU A 90 2.55 5.15 -17.16
CA LEU A 90 2.98 6.14 -16.18
C LEU A 90 4.50 6.10 -16.00
N TYR A 91 5.14 7.27 -16.13
CA TYR A 91 6.59 7.39 -16.02
C TYR A 91 7.10 6.97 -14.64
N GLU A 92 6.45 7.45 -13.57
CA GLU A 92 6.84 7.11 -12.19
C GLU A 92 6.76 5.61 -11.93
N TYR A 93 5.66 4.97 -12.36
CA TYR A 93 5.52 3.52 -12.21
C TYR A 93 6.61 2.77 -12.97
N ARG A 94 6.90 3.14 -14.23
CA ARG A 94 7.99 2.51 -15.00
C ARG A 94 9.36 2.70 -14.37
N ARG A 95 9.66 3.92 -13.91
CA ARG A 95 10.93 4.25 -13.26
C ARG A 95 11.14 3.39 -12.01
N TYR A 96 10.11 3.30 -11.17
CA TYR A 96 10.19 2.58 -9.89
C TYR A 96 10.05 1.06 -10.05
N ASN A 97 9.31 0.58 -11.04
CA ASN A 97 9.13 -0.85 -11.29
C ASN A 97 10.41 -1.54 -11.80
N ARG A 98 11.35 -0.80 -12.39
CA ARG A 98 12.68 -1.32 -12.76
C ARG A 98 13.54 -1.66 -11.54
N ASN A 99 13.37 -0.93 -10.44
CA ASN A 99 14.12 -1.16 -9.21
C ASN A 99 13.35 -2.11 -8.29
N ILE A 100 13.77 -3.37 -8.26
CA ILE A 100 13.11 -4.45 -7.50
C ILE A 100 13.01 -4.10 -6.01
N TYR A 101 14.06 -3.48 -5.45
CA TYR A 101 14.13 -3.10 -4.04
C TYR A 101 13.13 -1.99 -3.73
N LEU A 102 13.10 -0.95 -4.55
CA LEU A 102 12.18 0.17 -4.41
C LEU A 102 10.73 -0.30 -4.54
N LYS A 103 10.44 -1.18 -5.50
CA LYS A 103 9.12 -1.82 -5.66
C LYS A 103 8.70 -2.61 -4.42
N LEU A 104 9.63 -3.31 -3.78
CA LEU A 104 9.37 -4.03 -2.53
C LEU A 104 9.03 -3.05 -1.40
N LEU A 105 9.82 -1.99 -1.26
CA LEU A 105 9.58 -0.95 -0.25
C LEU A 105 8.21 -0.29 -0.45
N PHE A 106 7.85 0.09 -1.67
CA PHE A 106 6.53 0.63 -2.02
C PHE A 106 5.38 -0.32 -1.65
N ARG A 107 5.58 -1.63 -1.82
CA ARG A 107 4.58 -2.64 -1.45
C ARG A 107 4.41 -2.76 0.07
N VAL A 108 5.49 -2.64 0.84
CA VAL A 108 5.48 -2.73 2.30
C VAL A 108 4.89 -1.45 2.92
N THR A 109 5.34 -0.28 2.46
CA THR A 109 4.93 1.01 3.04
C THR A 109 3.59 1.52 2.49
N PHE A 110 3.15 1.00 1.34
CA PHE A 110 1.95 1.44 0.63
C PHE A 110 1.92 2.98 0.47
N SER A 111 2.85 3.51 -0.31
CA SER A 111 3.10 4.95 -0.47
C SER A 111 2.95 5.39 -1.93
N LEU A 112 2.75 6.69 -2.16
CA LEU A 112 2.64 7.26 -3.51
C LEU A 112 3.98 7.79 -4.04
N SER A 113 4.90 8.17 -3.15
CA SER A 113 6.19 8.77 -3.52
C SER A 113 7.38 8.14 -2.79
N LYS A 114 8.57 8.25 -3.39
CA LYS A 114 9.84 7.75 -2.80
C LYS A 114 10.09 8.40 -1.42
N SER A 115 9.78 9.69 -1.27
CA SER A 115 9.93 10.40 0.01
C SER A 115 8.99 9.86 1.10
N GLU A 116 7.75 9.53 0.76
CA GLU A 116 6.80 8.91 1.70
C GLU A 116 7.23 7.50 2.12
N VAL A 117 7.84 6.72 1.22
CA VAL A 117 8.41 5.40 1.55
C VAL A 117 9.45 5.56 2.66
N TYR A 118 10.42 6.45 2.50
CA TYR A 118 11.46 6.65 3.52
C TYR A 118 10.93 7.23 4.82
N LYS A 119 10.00 8.18 4.78
CA LYS A 119 9.36 8.70 6.00
C LYS A 119 8.68 7.59 6.82
N LYS A 120 7.96 6.69 6.15
CA LYS A 120 7.32 5.55 6.82
C LYS A 120 8.33 4.52 7.31
N LEU A 121 9.42 4.28 6.58
CA LEU A 121 10.51 3.41 7.03
C LEU A 121 11.18 3.95 8.30
N ILE A 122 11.51 5.26 8.32
CA ILE A 122 12.06 5.92 9.51
C ILE A 122 11.07 5.80 10.67
N GLY A 123 9.79 6.08 10.45
CA GLY A 123 8.74 5.92 11.46
C GLY A 123 8.64 4.49 12.00
N LEU A 124 8.76 3.47 11.12
CA LEU A 124 8.76 2.06 11.51
C LEU A 124 10.01 1.71 12.33
N ILE A 125 11.18 2.19 11.93
CA ILE A 125 12.44 1.96 12.66
C ILE A 125 12.35 2.56 14.06
N VAL A 126 11.93 3.83 14.17
CA VAL A 126 11.84 4.54 15.46
C VAL A 126 10.82 3.89 16.38
N THR A 127 9.60 3.64 15.89
CA THR A 127 8.56 2.99 16.70
C THR A 127 8.97 1.58 17.11
N GLY A 128 9.58 0.83 16.19
CA GLY A 128 10.12 -0.48 16.44
C GLY A 128 11.22 -0.50 17.51
N ILE A 129 12.16 0.45 17.49
CA ILE A 129 13.19 0.61 18.52
C ILE A 129 12.53 0.79 19.88
N ILE A 130 11.60 1.75 20.00
CA ILE A 130 10.88 2.02 21.25
C ILE A 130 10.17 0.75 21.75
N THR A 131 9.44 0.06 20.88
CA THR A 131 8.74 -1.18 21.24
C THR A 131 9.69 -2.33 21.60
N SER A 132 10.83 -2.44 20.93
CA SER A 132 11.81 -3.50 21.21
C SER A 132 12.46 -3.30 22.57
N ILE A 133 12.77 -2.06 22.94
CA ILE A 133 13.34 -1.71 24.25
C ILE A 133 12.31 -1.99 25.35
N THR A 134 11.08 -1.50 25.20
CA THR A 134 10.04 -1.72 26.22
C THR A 134 9.74 -3.21 26.41
N LEU A 135 9.64 -3.96 25.31
CA LEU A 135 9.39 -5.41 25.38
C LEU A 135 10.57 -6.17 25.99
N SER A 136 11.81 -5.74 25.72
CA SER A 136 13.02 -6.35 26.30
C SER A 136 13.10 -6.12 27.81
N VAL A 137 12.72 -4.93 28.29
CA VAL A 137 12.65 -4.62 29.73
C VAL A 137 11.59 -5.48 30.41
N VAL A 138 10.40 -5.63 29.80
CA VAL A 138 9.29 -6.41 30.37
C VAL A 138 9.61 -7.91 30.40
N LEU A 139 10.24 -8.45 29.36
CA LEU A 139 10.55 -9.88 29.25
C LEU A 139 11.93 -10.25 29.79
N GLY A 140 12.74 -9.27 30.21
CA GLY A 140 14.11 -9.48 30.70
C GLY A 140 15.06 -10.08 29.67
N SER A 141 14.79 -9.89 28.37
CA SER A 141 15.53 -10.55 27.28
C SER A 141 16.06 -9.55 26.26
N LEU A 142 17.38 -9.54 26.08
CA LEU A 142 18.07 -8.69 25.09
C LEU A 142 17.96 -9.22 23.66
N TRP A 143 17.51 -10.47 23.48
CA TRP A 143 17.36 -11.10 22.16
C TRP A 143 16.37 -10.33 21.27
N ILE A 144 15.38 -9.68 21.86
CA ILE A 144 14.38 -8.88 21.15
C ILE A 144 15.02 -7.65 20.50
N ILE A 145 15.92 -6.96 21.22
CA ILE A 145 16.69 -5.84 20.67
C ILE A 145 17.62 -6.35 19.55
N ALA A 146 18.34 -7.45 19.78
CA ALA A 146 19.24 -8.01 18.78
C ALA A 146 18.50 -8.38 17.48
N ALA A 147 17.34 -9.06 17.59
CA ALA A 147 16.50 -9.40 16.45
C ALA A 147 15.99 -8.14 15.73
N TRP A 148 15.59 -7.10 16.47
CA TRP A 148 15.15 -5.85 15.87
C TRP A 148 16.29 -5.12 15.14
N LEU A 149 17.49 -5.09 15.70
CA LEU A 149 18.67 -4.51 15.04
C LEU A 149 18.99 -5.21 13.71
N CYS A 150 18.88 -6.54 13.63
CA CYS A 150 19.02 -7.26 12.37
C CYS A 150 17.99 -6.80 11.33
N ILE A 151 16.73 -6.62 11.73
CA ILE A 151 15.67 -6.11 10.84
C ILE A 151 16.00 -4.70 10.34
N VAL A 152 16.48 -3.81 11.23
CA VAL A 152 16.88 -2.44 10.88
C VAL A 152 18.03 -2.46 9.88
N GLN A 153 19.06 -3.29 10.08
CA GLN A 153 20.17 -3.40 9.13
C GLN A 153 19.71 -3.85 7.73
N VAL A 154 18.84 -4.85 7.65
CA VAL A 154 18.28 -5.32 6.38
C VAL A 154 17.47 -4.23 5.69
N LEU A 155 16.60 -3.53 6.44
CA LEU A 155 15.79 -2.43 5.88
C LEU A 155 16.65 -1.26 5.40
N SER A 156 17.68 -0.89 6.16
CA SER A 156 18.63 0.17 5.79
C SER A 156 19.45 -0.21 4.56
N ALA A 157 19.95 -1.45 4.47
CA ALA A 157 20.65 -1.96 3.30
C ALA A 157 19.75 -1.94 2.05
N LEU A 158 18.50 -2.39 2.18
CA LEU A 158 17.51 -2.32 1.10
C LEU A 158 17.23 -0.88 0.66
N ALA A 159 17.11 0.05 1.61
CA ALA A 159 16.91 1.48 1.33
C ALA A 159 18.10 2.07 0.55
N LEU A 160 19.34 1.79 0.98
CA LEU A 160 20.55 2.25 0.31
C LEU A 160 20.68 1.66 -1.10
N ILE A 161 20.55 0.33 -1.26
CA ILE A 161 20.62 -0.31 -2.58
C ILE A 161 19.54 0.24 -3.51
N SER A 162 18.32 0.49 -2.99
CA SER A 162 17.26 1.10 -3.79
C SER A 162 17.59 2.51 -4.29
N GLU A 163 18.49 3.23 -3.61
CA GLU A 163 18.96 4.55 -4.02
C GLU A 163 20.09 4.47 -5.05
N TYR A 164 21.02 3.53 -4.90
CA TYR A 164 22.13 3.34 -5.85
C TYR A 164 21.72 2.69 -7.18
N VAL A 165 20.66 1.86 -7.19
CA VAL A 165 20.21 1.11 -8.38
C VAL A 165 19.13 1.88 -9.18
N GLY A 166 18.65 3.03 -8.69
CA GLY A 166 17.54 3.80 -9.28
C GLY A 166 17.96 5.03 -10.08
#